data_AF-S5XLN9-F1
#
_entry.id   AF-S5XLN9-F1
#
_cell.length_a   1.000
_cell.length_b   1.000
_cell.length_c   1.000
_cell.angle_alpha   90.00
_cell.angle_beta   90.00
_cell.angle_gamma   90.00
#
_symmetry.space_group_name_H-M   'P 1'
#
loop_
_entity.id
_entity.type
_entity.pdbx_description
1 polymer ?
#
loop_
_entity_poly.entity_id
_entity_poly.type
_entity_poly.pdbx_seq_one_letter_code
_entity_poly.pdbx_strand_id
1 'polypeptide(L)' 'MNARTATDTGLSACRLHEIHDCLALALDASEHDRGYTEAEAEARGYVRAALRQTLKLMEVQQ' A
#
# COMPACT_ATOMS: atom_id res chain seq x y z
N MET A 1 -9.65 8.62 28.14
CA MET A 1 -9.90 7.82 26.92
C MET A 1 -9.09 8.46 25.81
N ASN A 2 -7.88 7.95 25.55
CA ASN A 2 -6.96 8.56 24.59
C ASN A 2 -7.24 7.97 23.21
N ALA A 3 -7.82 8.76 22.31
CA ALA A 3 -7.89 8.43 20.91
C ALA A 3 -6.47 8.45 20.34
N ARG A 4 -5.86 7.26 20.17
CA ARG A 4 -4.60 7.11 19.45
C ARG A 4 -4.88 7.50 18.00
N THR A 5 -4.47 8.71 17.62
CA THR A 5 -4.48 9.12 16.22
C THR A 5 -3.57 8.17 15.44
N ALA A 6 -3.85 7.94 14.16
CA ALA A 6 -3.05 7.06 13.31
C ALA A 6 -1.57 7.48 13.16
N THR A 7 -1.16 8.61 13.76
CA THR A 7 0.22 9.03 13.92
C THR A 7 0.97 8.30 15.05
N ASP A 8 0.25 7.56 15.91
CA ASP A 8 0.79 6.80 17.05
C ASP A 8 0.96 5.30 16.77
N THR A 9 0.86 4.87 15.50
CA THR A 9 1.01 3.45 15.10
C THR A 9 2.45 2.98 14.96
N GLY A 10 3.47 3.81 15.19
CA GLY A 10 4.84 3.35 15.42
C GLY A 10 5.46 2.53 14.28
N LEU A 11 4.92 2.58 13.06
CA LEU A 11 5.63 2.06 11.90
C LEU A 11 6.78 3.03 11.61
N SER A 12 8.01 2.56 11.78
CA SER A 12 9.19 3.34 11.40
C SER A 12 9.14 3.66 9.90
N ALA A 13 9.76 4.77 9.48
CA ALA A 13 9.85 5.12 8.06
C ALA A 13 10.40 3.94 7.22
N CYS A 14 11.40 3.22 7.75
CA CYS A 14 11.93 1.99 7.15
C CYS A 14 10.83 0.95 6.86
N ARG A 15 9.91 0.73 7.80
CA ARG A 15 8.81 -0.22 7.63
C ARG A 15 7.78 0.25 6.59
N LEU A 16 7.54 1.55 6.45
CA LEU A 16 6.68 2.06 5.38
C LEU A 16 7.31 1.84 3.99
N HIS A 17 8.63 2.01 3.87
CA HIS A 17 9.36 1.68 2.64
C HIS A 17 9.24 0.19 2.29
N GLU A 18 9.42 -0.71 3.27
CA GLU A 18 9.21 -2.15 3.04
C GLU A 18 7.79 -2.47 2.55
N ILE A 19 6.77 -1.85 3.14
CA ILE A 19 5.37 -2.04 2.74
C ILE A 19 5.13 -1.50 1.33
N HIS A 20 5.67 -0.32 1.02
CA HIS A 20 5.61 0.26 -0.32
C HIS A 20 6.18 -0.70 -1.36
N ASP A 21 7.38 -1.23 -1.12
CA ASP A 21 8.06 -2.10 -2.06
C ASP A 21 7.33 -3.43 -2.24
N CYS A 22 6.79 -4.00 -1.16
CA CYS A 22 5.95 -5.21 -1.25
C CYS A 22 4.69 -4.98 -2.09
N LEU A 23 4.03 -3.82 -1.92
CA LEU A 23 2.81 -3.48 -2.66
C LEU A 23 3.10 -3.21 -4.14
N ALA A 24 4.23 -2.57 -4.45
CA ALA A 24 4.69 -2.37 -5.83
C ALA A 24 4.98 -3.73 -6.49
N LEU A 25 5.75 -4.59 -5.82
CA LEU A 25 6.05 -5.94 -6.31
C LEU A 25 4.78 -6.77 -6.53
N ALA A 26 3.78 -6.66 -5.65
CA ALA A 26 2.51 -7.35 -5.82
C ALA A 26 1.74 -6.86 -7.06
N LEU A 27 1.82 -5.57 -7.41
CA LEU A 27 1.23 -5.05 -8.65
C LEU A 27 1.98 -5.54 -9.89
N ASP A 28 3.30 -5.58 -9.85
CA ASP A 28 4.09 -6.06 -10.99
C ASP A 28 3.89 -7.56 -11.19
N ALA A 29 3.93 -8.35 -10.11
CA ALA A 29 3.74 -9.80 -10.16
C ALA A 29 2.33 -10.23 -10.58
N SER A 30 1.32 -9.39 -10.35
CA SER A 30 -0.06 -9.65 -10.79
C SER A 30 -0.40 -8.99 -12.13
N GLU A 31 0.58 -8.43 -12.85
CA GLU A 31 0.38 -7.96 -14.21
C GLU A 31 0.31 -9.14 -15.19
N HIS A 32 -0.65 -9.10 -16.12
CA HIS A 32 -0.81 -10.15 -17.12
C HIS A 32 -1.35 -9.58 -18.44
N ASP A 33 -0.78 -10.03 -19.56
CA ASP A 33 -1.04 -9.49 -20.90
C ASP A 33 -2.46 -9.75 -21.42
N ARG A 34 -3.14 -10.77 -20.89
CA ARG A 34 -4.49 -11.17 -21.35
C ARG A 34 -5.62 -10.38 -20.70
N GLY A 35 -5.29 -9.36 -19.91
CA GLY A 35 -6.24 -8.63 -19.08
C GLY A 35 -6.51 -9.33 -17.75
N TYR A 36 -7.47 -8.79 -16.99
CA TYR A 36 -7.81 -9.24 -15.64
C TYR A 36 -9.25 -9.73 -15.61
N THR A 37 -9.50 -10.80 -14.86
CA THR A 37 -10.84 -11.11 -14.37
C THR A 37 -11.35 -9.99 -13.45
N GLU A 38 -12.66 -9.93 -13.23
CA GLU A 38 -13.25 -8.93 -12.32
C GLU A 38 -12.62 -8.98 -10.92
N ALA A 39 -12.44 -10.18 -10.38
CA ALA A 39 -11.82 -10.38 -9.08
C ALA A 39 -10.35 -9.92 -9.04
N GLU A 40 -9.57 -10.18 -10.09
CA GLU A 40 -8.19 -9.71 -10.20
C GLU A 40 -8.12 -8.18 -10.32
N ALA A 41 -9.01 -7.59 -11.12
CA ALA A 41 -9.09 -6.15 -11.29
C ALA A 41 -9.44 -5.45 -9.97
N GLU A 42 -10.40 -5.99 -9.23
CA GLU A 42 -10.79 -5.50 -7.90
C GLU A 42 -9.63 -5.63 -6.89
N ALA A 43 -9.00 -6.81 -6.81
CA ALA A 43 -7.84 -7.03 -5.95
C ALA A 43 -6.70 -6.05 -6.25
N ARG A 44 -6.36 -5.86 -7.53
CA ARG A 44 -5.36 -4.86 -7.97
C ARG A 44 -5.81 -3.43 -7.63
N GLY A 45 -7.11 -3.15 -7.66
CA GLY A 45 -7.70 -1.89 -7.21
C GLY A 45 -7.39 -1.60 -5.74
N TYR A 46 -7.59 -2.60 -4.86
CA TYR A 46 -7.26 -2.49 -3.44
C TYR A 46 -5.76 -2.31 -3.20
N VAL A 47 -4.90 -3.06 -3.91
CA VAL A 47 -3.43 -2.91 -3.79
C VAL A 47 -2.98 -1.51 -4.22
N ARG A 48 -3.51 -0.98 -5.33
CA ARG A 48 -3.24 0.41 -5.76
C ARG A 48 -3.70 1.43 -4.73
N ALA A 49 -4.86 1.21 -4.10
CA ALA A 49 -5.36 2.10 -3.05
C ALA A 49 -4.46 2.08 -1.81
N ALA A 50 -4.01 0.90 -1.38
CA ALA A 50 -3.06 0.74 -0.29
C ALA A 50 -1.72 1.42 -0.60
N LEU A 51 -1.18 1.24 -1.80
CA LEU A 51 0.09 1.86 -2.22
C LEU A 51 0.02 3.40 -2.17
N ARG A 52 -1.07 3.99 -2.68
CA ARG A 52 -1.30 5.45 -2.58
C ARG A 52 -1.39 5.93 -1.13
N GLN A 53 -2.02 5.16 -0.25
CA GLN A 53 -2.12 5.53 1.15
C GLN A 53 -0.75 5.42 1.86
N THR A 54 0.04 4.40 1.55
CA THR A 54 1.40 4.23 2.06
C THR A 54 2.30 5.40 1.64
N LEU A 55 2.24 5.83 0.37
CA LEU A 55 2.98 7.01 -0.11
C LEU A 55 2.64 8.27 0.69
N LYS A 56 1.35 8.53 0.94
CA LYS A 56 0.93 9.68 1.77
C LYS A 56 1.48 9.59 3.20
N LEU A 57 1.54 8.40 3.78
CA LEU A 57 2.10 8.22 5.12
C LEU A 57 3.62 8.43 5.13
N MET A 58 4.32 8.01 4.09
CA MET A 58 5.76 8.25 3.93
C MET A 58 6.06 9.75 3.83
N GLU A 59 5.28 10.51 3.06
CA GLU A 59 5.40 11.98 2.94
C GLU A 59 5.26 12.69 4.29
N VAL A 60 4.41 12.18 5.19
CA VAL A 60 4.20 12.75 6.54
C VAL A 60 5.32 12.37 7.51
N GLN A 61 6.06 11.29 7.24
CA GLN A 61 7.15 10.81 8.11
C GLN A 61 8.53 11.35 7.74
N GLN A 62 8.68 12.06 6.62
CA GLN A 62 9.92 12.75 6.22
C GLN A 62 10.05 14.11 6.91
#